data_AF-A0A7J4MTB1-F1
#
_entry.id   AF-A0A7J4MTB1-F1
#
_cell.length_a   1.000
_cell.length_b   1.000
_cell.length_c   1.000
_cell.angle_alpha   90.00
_cell.angle_beta   90.00
_cell.angle_gamma   90.00
#
_symmetry.space_group_name_H-M   'P 1'
#
loop_
_entity.id
_entity.type
_entity.pdbx_description
1 polymer ?
#
loop_
_entity_poly.entity_id
_entity_poly.type
_entity_poly.pdbx_seq_one_letter_code
_entity_poly.pdbx_strand_id
1 'polypeptide(L)'
;MKSIDNLSKGDSIAFGFNDNGGEYNDLIVRKITDFYEEGVLVHVVLYGRKSLNLSVKTEDILAIRNDKSGTGEIKYCSGKYDIFNQEKITEIEKRRGK
;
A
#
# COMPACT_ATOMS: atom_id res chain seq x y z
N MET A 1 -16.04 0.44 -6.88
CA MET A 1 -15.11 0.16 -5.78
C MET A 1 -14.62 -1.27 -5.90
N LYS A 2 -13.31 -1.48 -5.97
CA LYS A 2 -12.68 -2.80 -5.94
C LYS A 2 -12.61 -3.30 -4.50
N SER A 3 -12.94 -4.58 -4.27
CA SER A 3 -12.85 -5.22 -2.95
C SER A 3 -11.48 -5.85 -2.76
N ILE A 4 -11.06 -5.94 -1.49
CA ILE A 4 -9.90 -6.70 -1.05
C ILE A 4 -10.04 -8.19 -1.42
N ASP A 5 -11.24 -8.76 -1.32
CA ASP A 5 -11.48 -10.18 -1.67
C ASP A 5 -11.27 -10.50 -3.16
N ASN A 6 -11.26 -9.45 -4.00
CA ASN A 6 -11.11 -9.54 -5.45
C ASN A 6 -9.72 -9.07 -5.92
N LEU A 7 -8.72 -9.10 -5.04
CA LEU A 7 -7.34 -8.81 -5.39
C LEU A 7 -6.76 -9.90 -6.30
N SER A 8 -5.90 -9.47 -7.23
CA SER A 8 -5.23 -10.33 -8.19
C SER A 8 -3.78 -9.92 -8.39
N LYS A 9 -2.94 -10.82 -8.94
CA LYS A 9 -1.54 -10.50 -9.23
C LYS A 9 -1.48 -9.33 -10.20
N GLY A 10 -0.60 -8.37 -9.93
CA GLY A 10 -0.46 -7.15 -10.72
C GLY A 10 -1.32 -5.97 -10.25
N ASP A 11 -2.32 -6.18 -9.40
CA ASP A 11 -3.01 -5.08 -8.73
C ASP A 11 -2.04 -4.31 -7.84
N SER A 12 -2.23 -2.99 -7.74
CA SER A 12 -1.41 -2.14 -6.89
C SER A 12 -2.16 -1.80 -5.60
N ILE A 13 -1.54 -2.05 -4.46
CA ILE A 13 -2.09 -1.78 -3.13
C ILE A 13 -1.29 -0.71 -2.42
N ALA A 14 -1.97 0.07 -1.59
CA ALA A 14 -1.39 1.06 -0.69
C ALA A 14 -1.32 0.48 0.73
N PHE A 15 -0.17 0.61 1.39
CA PHE A 15 0.04 0.16 2.77
C PHE A 15 1.11 1.01 3.46
N GLY A 16 1.13 0.96 4.79
CA GLY A 16 2.12 1.66 5.60
C GLY A 16 3.50 1.00 5.53
N PHE A 17 4.55 1.81 5.50
CA PHE A 17 5.93 1.35 5.43
C PHE A 17 6.86 2.17 6.33
N ASN A 18 7.91 1.53 6.85
CA ASN A 18 9.03 2.17 7.55
C ASN A 18 10.31 1.36 7.28
N ASP A 19 11.30 1.98 6.65
CA ASP A 19 12.58 1.34 6.27
C ASP A 19 13.47 0.97 7.48
N ASN A 20 13.26 1.62 8.63
CA ASN A 20 14.03 1.38 9.87
C ASN A 20 13.29 0.47 10.86
N GLY A 21 12.11 -0.05 10.49
CA GLY A 21 11.20 -0.72 11.43
C GLY A 21 10.55 0.26 12.43
N GLY A 22 9.52 -0.22 13.13
CA GLY A 22 8.71 0.60 14.04
C GLY A 22 7.45 1.17 13.36
N GLU A 23 6.97 2.32 13.83
CA GLU A 23 5.73 2.92 13.33
C GLU A 23 5.83 3.34 11.86
N TYR A 24 4.79 3.08 11.07
CA TYR A 24 4.73 3.52 9.68
C TYR A 24 4.85 5.04 9.56
N ASN A 25 5.90 5.49 8.89
CA ASN A 25 6.17 6.90 8.61
C ASN A 25 6.10 7.21 7.11
N ASP A 26 5.85 6.20 6.28
CA ASP A 26 5.63 6.35 4.85
C ASP A 26 4.44 5.51 4.39
N LEU A 27 3.90 5.90 3.24
CA LEU A 27 2.87 5.18 2.52
C LEU A 27 3.42 4.89 1.13
N ILE A 28 3.45 3.61 0.78
CA ILE A 28 3.94 3.18 -0.52
C ILE A 28 2.88 2.39 -1.26
N VAL A 29 2.95 2.46 -2.59
CA VAL A 29 2.06 1.73 -3.49
C VAL A 29 2.88 0.73 -4.30
N ARG A 30 2.53 -0.55 -4.22
CA ARG A 30 3.26 -1.61 -4.93
C ARG A 30 2.32 -2.64 -5.53
N LYS A 31 2.80 -3.27 -6.61
CA LYS A 31 2.11 -4.35 -7.28
C LYS A 31 2.24 -5.64 -6.47
N ILE A 32 1.13 -6.34 -6.35
CA ILE A 32 1.08 -7.71 -5.82
C ILE A 32 1.83 -8.63 -6.80
N THR A 33 2.79 -9.37 -6.29
CA THR A 33 3.54 -10.38 -7.04
C THR A 33 3.07 -11.80 -6.70
N ASP A 34 2.62 -12.03 -5.48
CA ASP A 34 2.05 -13.32 -5.07
C ASP A 34 1.02 -13.22 -3.94
N PHE A 35 0.35 -14.33 -3.66
CA PHE A 35 -0.61 -14.49 -2.56
C PHE A 35 -0.15 -15.59 -1.61
N TYR A 36 -0.55 -15.47 -0.35
CA TYR A 36 -0.42 -16.49 0.69
C TYR A 36 -1.66 -16.44 1.60
N GLU A 37 -1.78 -17.36 2.55
CA GLU A 37 -3.04 -17.55 3.34
C GLU A 37 -3.61 -16.27 3.95
N GLU A 38 -2.77 -15.37 4.48
CA GLU A 38 -3.22 -14.17 5.21
C GLU A 38 -2.93 -12.84 4.49
N GLY A 39 -2.52 -12.86 3.22
CA GLY A 39 -2.15 -11.62 2.54
C GLY A 39 -1.44 -11.77 1.20
N VAL A 40 -0.66 -10.75 0.88
CA VAL A 40 -0.05 -10.57 -0.44
C VAL A 40 1.44 -10.26 -0.33
N LEU A 41 2.19 -10.76 -1.30
CA LEU A 41 3.60 -10.46 -1.45
C LEU A 41 3.77 -9.27 -2.40
N VAL A 42 4.63 -8.33 -2.01
CA VAL A 42 5.03 -7.19 -2.83
C VAL A 42 6.54 -7.05 -2.87
N HIS A 43 7.07 -6.54 -3.98
CA HIS A 43 8.49 -6.20 -4.09
C HIS A 43 8.69 -4.70 -3.88
N VAL A 44 9.54 -4.34 -2.92
CA VAL A 44 9.97 -2.96 -2.68
C VAL A 44 11.41 -2.80 -3.08
N VAL A 45 11.67 -1.83 -3.96
CA VAL A 45 13.02 -1.38 -4.28
C VAL A 45 13.32 -0.16 -3.42
N LEU A 46 14.35 -0.27 -2.59
CA LEU A 46 14.89 0.83 -1.80
C LEU A 46 16.02 1.48 -2.60
N TYR A 47 15.97 2.80 -2.81
CA TYR A 47 16.97 3.51 -3.62
C TYR A 47 18.39 3.24 -3.11
N GLY A 48 19.24 2.67 -3.96
CA GLY A 48 20.64 2.35 -3.63
C GLY A 48 20.86 1.12 -2.73
N ARG A 49 19.81 0.37 -2.38
CA ARG A 49 19.86 -0.83 -1.52
C ARG A 49 19.26 -2.06 -2.23
N LYS A 50 19.40 -3.23 -1.58
CA LYS A 50 18.78 -4.50 -1.99
C LYS A 50 17.26 -4.35 -2.13
N SER A 51 16.67 -5.07 -3.08
CA SER A 51 15.23 -5.29 -3.14
C SER A 51 14.77 -6.11 -1.93
N LEU A 52 13.62 -5.77 -1.38
CA LEU A 52 13.00 -6.49 -0.28
C LEU A 52 11.65 -7.06 -0.73
N ASN A 53 11.40 -8.30 -0.37
CA ASN A 53 10.08 -8.92 -0.48
C ASN A 53 9.35 -8.66 0.82
N LEU A 54 8.19 -8.02 0.74
CA LEU A 54 7.36 -7.73 1.90
C LEU A 54 6.06 -8.51 1.83
N SER A 55 5.74 -9.12 2.97
CA SER A 55 4.46 -9.73 3.26
C SER A 55 3.55 -8.64 3.80
N VAL A 56 2.46 -8.33 3.11
CA VAL A 56 1.44 -7.37 3.57
C VAL A 56 0.18 -8.14 3.88
N LYS A 57 -0.23 -8.13 5.15
CA LYS A 57 -1.48 -8.77 5.55
C LYS A 57 -2.65 -8.05 4.91
N THR A 58 -3.69 -8.81 4.60
CA THR A 58 -4.92 -8.29 4.01
C THR A 58 -5.53 -7.16 4.83
N GLU A 59 -5.49 -7.27 6.16
CA GLU A 59 -5.97 -6.27 7.13
C GLU A 59 -5.18 -4.95 7.13
N ASP A 60 -3.91 -4.99 6.70
CA ASP A 60 -3.02 -3.82 6.65
C ASP A 60 -3.12 -3.06 5.32
N ILE A 61 -3.90 -3.56 4.35
CA ILE A 61 -4.12 -2.90 3.06
C ILE A 61 -5.06 -1.70 3.26
N LEU A 62 -4.54 -0.50 2.99
CA LEU A 62 -5.26 0.75 3.24
C LEU A 62 -6.09 1.21 2.04
N ALA A 63 -5.65 0.87 0.83
CA ALA A 63 -6.36 1.17 -0.41
C ALA A 63 -5.89 0.29 -1.58
N ILE A 64 -6.69 0.22 -2.64
CA ILE A 64 -6.31 -0.38 -3.93
C ILE A 64 -6.29 0.71 -4.99
N ARG A 65 -5.22 0.77 -5.80
CA ARG A 65 -5.17 1.67 -6.95
C ARG A 65 -6.17 1.20 -8.01
N ASN A 66 -7.06 2.09 -8.38
CA ASN A 66 -8.08 1.89 -9.40
C ASN A 66 -8.25 3.18 -10.22
N ASP A 67 -7.37 3.37 -11.21
CA ASP A 67 -7.35 4.61 -12.00
C ASP A 67 -8.62 4.83 -12.84
N LYS A 68 -9.41 3.78 -13.08
CA LYS A 68 -10.63 3.86 -13.89
C LYS A 68 -11.84 4.38 -13.11
N SER A 69 -12.03 3.89 -11.88
CA SER A 69 -13.25 4.18 -11.11
C SER A 69 -13.00 4.58 -9.66
N GLY A 70 -11.75 4.52 -9.18
CA GLY A 70 -11.41 4.99 -7.85
C GLY A 70 -11.65 6.49 -7.75
N THR A 71 -12.04 6.96 -6.57
CA THR A 71 -12.33 8.38 -6.31
C THR A 71 -11.47 8.96 -5.20
N GLY A 72 -10.75 8.12 -4.45
CA GLY A 72 -9.84 8.54 -3.41
C GLY A 72 -8.48 8.96 -3.96
N GLU A 73 -7.83 9.86 -3.25
CA GLU A 73 -6.47 10.32 -3.51
C GLU A 73 -5.63 10.09 -2.25
N ILE A 74 -4.38 9.68 -2.44
CA ILE A 74 -3.41 9.51 -1.36
C ILE A 74 -2.27 10.47 -1.61
N LYS A 75 -1.93 11.29 -0.62
CA LYS A 75 -0.89 12.32 -0.79
C LYS A 75 0.44 11.65 -1.11
N TYR A 76 1.19 12.25 -2.02
CA TYR A 76 2.49 11.73 -2.50
C TYR A 76 2.42 10.41 -3.29
N CYS A 77 1.23 9.89 -3.56
CA CYS A 77 1.02 8.71 -4.42
C CYS A 77 0.16 9.10 -5.63
N SER A 78 0.63 8.80 -6.83
CA SER A 78 -0.11 9.11 -8.06
C SER A 78 -1.19 8.08 -8.35
N GLY A 79 -2.28 8.51 -9.00
CA GLY A 79 -3.40 7.65 -9.40
C GLY A 79 -4.63 7.84 -8.53
N LYS A 80 -5.67 7.05 -8.81
CA LYS A 80 -6.92 7.05 -8.04
C LYS A 80 -7.07 5.76 -7.27
N TYR A 81 -7.74 5.83 -6.13
CA TYR A 81 -7.78 4.74 -5.16
C TYR A 81 -9.20 4.43 -4.69
N ASP A 82 -9.45 3.15 -4.46
CA ASP A 82 -10.54 2.68 -3.60
C ASP A 82 -9.97 2.57 -2.19
N ILE A 83 -10.33 3.51 -1.30
CA ILE A 83 -9.76 3.66 0.05
C ILE A 83 -10.63 2.93 1.08
N PHE A 84 -9.99 2.12 1.93
CA PHE A 84 -10.66 1.38 3.00
C PHE A 84 -10.42 2.00 4.38
N ASN A 85 -9.28 2.68 4.58
CA ASN A 85 -8.93 3.25 5.87
C ASN A 85 -8.29 4.65 5.73
N GLN A 86 -9.13 5.66 5.52
CA GLN A 86 -8.71 7.06 5.37
C GLN A 86 -8.04 7.62 6.63
N GLU A 87 -8.49 7.20 7.82
CA GLU A 87 -7.93 7.65 9.10
C GLU A 87 -6.47 7.25 9.22
N LYS A 88 -6.16 5.97 8.96
CA LYS A 88 -4.79 5.44 9.03
C LYS A 88 -3.86 6.08 8.01
N ILE A 89 -4.35 6.32 6.79
CA ILE A 89 -3.62 7.06 5.76
C ILE A 89 -3.25 8.46 6.26
N THR A 90 -4.22 9.19 6.80
CA THR A 90 -4.04 10.55 7.33
C THR A 90 -3.04 10.56 8.50
N GLU A 91 -3.07 9.54 9.36
CA GLU A 91 -2.13 9.36 10.47
C GLU A 91 -0.68 9.21 9.97
N ILE A 92 -0.46 8.36 8.97
CA ILE A 92 0.86 8.11 8.37
C ILE A 92 1.37 9.37 7.65
N GLU A 93 0.52 10.04 6.88
CA GLU A 93 0.88 11.27 6.15
C GLU A 93 1.34 12.39 7.09
N LYS A 94 0.73 12.51 8.28
CA LYS A 94 1.14 13.47 9.31
C LYS A 94 2.52 13.17 9.89
N ARG A 95 2.94 11.90 9.91
CA ARG A 95 4.28 11.48 10.37
C ARG A 95 5.35 11.74 9.31
N ARG A 96 5.04 11.51 8.03
CA ARG A 96 6.00 11.68 6.91
C ARG A 96 6.57 13.11 6.78
N GLY A 97 5.81 14.11 7.20
CA GLY A 97 6.21 15.52 7.15
C GLY A 97 6.97 16.05 8.37
N LYS A 98 7.29 15.19 9.34
CA LYS A 98 8.12 15.52 10.52
C LYS A 98 9.53 14.99 10.35
#